data_AF-A0A377BNZ1-F1
#
_entry.id   AF-A0A377BNZ1-F1
#
_cell.length_a   1.000
_cell.length_b   1.000
_cell.length_c   1.000
_cell.angle_alpha   90.00
_cell.angle_beta   90.00
_cell.angle_gamma   90.00
#
_symmetry.space_group_name_H-M   'P 1'
#
loop_
_entity.id
_entity.type
_entity.pdbx_description
1 polymer ?
#
loop_
_entity_poly.entity_id
_entity_poly.type
_entity_poly.pdbx_seq_one_letter_code
_entity_poly.pdbx_strand_id
1 'polypeptide(L)'
;MIDLELFTGDDQVKETVAYAHAHDVKVVMSNHDFHKTPEAEEIIARLRKMQSFDADIPKIALMPQSTSDVLTLLAATLEMQEQYADRPIITMSMAKTGVISRLAGEVFGSAATFGAVKKASAPGQISVNDLRTVLTILHQA
;
A
#
# COMPACT_ATOMS: atom_id res chain seq x y z
N MET A 1 -13.45 -9.35 2.01
CA MET A 1 -12.43 -8.47 2.63
C MET A 1 -13.05 -7.09 2.84
N ILE A 2 -12.58 -6.33 3.82
CA ILE A 2 -12.93 -4.92 4.04
C ILE A 2 -11.66 -4.05 4.06
N ASP A 3 -11.82 -2.74 3.84
CA ASP A 3 -10.76 -1.74 4.07
C ASP A 3 -11.12 -0.96 5.35
N LEU A 4 -10.15 -0.76 6.24
CA LEU A 4 -10.32 -0.08 7.52
C LEU A 4 -9.17 0.92 7.73
N GLU A 5 -9.49 2.21 7.89
CA GLU A 5 -8.46 3.24 8.04
C GLU A 5 -7.81 3.18 9.44
N LEU A 6 -6.47 3.15 9.49
CA LEU A 6 -5.69 3.10 10.74
C LEU A 6 -6.01 4.26 11.69
N PHE A 7 -6.38 5.43 11.16
CA PHE A 7 -6.62 6.65 11.93
C PHE A 7 -8.09 6.89 12.29
N THR A 8 -8.97 5.89 12.12
CA THR A 8 -10.35 5.94 12.64
C THR A 8 -10.37 6.00 14.18
N GLY A 9 -9.38 5.39 14.84
CA GLY A 9 -9.20 5.39 16.30
C GLY A 9 -8.83 4.00 16.80
N ASP A 10 -7.78 3.90 17.63
CA ASP A 10 -7.15 2.62 17.98
C ASP A 10 -8.14 1.57 18.54
N ASP A 11 -9.07 1.96 19.41
CA ASP A 11 -10.04 1.03 20.00
C ASP A 11 -11.08 0.55 18.98
N GLN A 12 -11.62 1.47 18.17
CA GLN A 12 -12.60 1.16 17.13
C GLN A 12 -12.00 0.27 16.05
N VAL A 13 -10.73 0.52 15.69
CA VAL A 13 -10.00 -0.29 14.72
C VAL A 13 -9.85 -1.72 15.24
N LYS A 14 -9.37 -1.90 16.48
CA LYS A 14 -9.19 -3.24 17.08
C LYS A 14 -10.51 -3.99 17.22
N GLU A 15 -11.57 -3.32 17.66
CA GLU A 15 -12.91 -3.92 17.77
C GLU A 15 -13.42 -4.38 16.39
N THR A 16 -13.26 -3.55 15.36
CA THR A 16 -13.70 -3.87 14.00
C THR A 16 -12.88 -5.01 13.40
N VAL A 17 -11.57 -5.07 13.63
CA VAL A 17 -10.72 -6.19 13.20
C VAL A 17 -11.18 -7.49 13.85
N ALA A 18 -11.35 -7.50 15.18
CA ALA A 18 -11.83 -8.67 15.90
C ALA A 18 -13.20 -9.14 15.39
N TYR A 19 -14.12 -8.21 15.13
CA TYR A 19 -15.43 -8.52 14.57
C TYR A 19 -15.34 -9.11 13.14
N ALA A 20 -14.50 -8.53 12.28
CA ALA A 20 -14.30 -9.04 10.92
C ALA A 20 -13.73 -10.46 10.92
N HIS A 21 -12.71 -10.71 11.75
CA HIS A 21 -12.10 -12.04 11.88
C HIS A 21 -13.05 -13.08 12.48
N ALA A 22 -13.90 -12.71 13.43
CA ALA A 22 -14.94 -13.59 13.98
C ALA A 22 -15.96 -14.04 12.92
N HIS A 23 -16.01 -13.38 11.76
CA HIS A 23 -16.86 -13.71 10.62
C HIS A 23 -16.06 -14.16 9.38
N ASP A 24 -14.81 -14.59 9.57
CA ASP A 24 -13.90 -15.03 8.50
C ASP A 24 -13.64 -13.96 7.40
N VAL A 25 -13.77 -12.67 7.76
CA VAL A 25 -13.54 -11.54 6.84
C VAL A 25 -12.14 -10.99 7.02
N LYS A 26 -11.36 -10.96 5.93
CA LYS A 26 -10.02 -10.37 5.87
C LYS A 26 -10.04 -8.84 5.88
N VAL A 27 -9.06 -8.23 6.55
CA VAL A 27 -8.93 -6.77 6.72
C VAL A 27 -7.71 -6.22 5.99
N VAL A 28 -7.94 -5.30 5.05
CA VAL A 28 -6.92 -4.39 4.54
C VAL A 28 -6.93 -3.16 5.43
N MET A 29 -5.90 -2.98 6.26
CA MET A 29 -5.83 -1.77 7.08
C MET A 29 -5.07 -0.70 6.33
N SER A 30 -5.68 0.48 6.13
CA SER A 30 -5.18 1.48 5.20
C SER A 30 -4.77 2.78 5.88
N ASN A 31 -3.81 3.48 5.29
CA ASN A 31 -3.49 4.86 5.62
C ASN A 31 -3.21 5.64 4.32
N HIS A 32 -3.69 6.87 4.27
CA HIS A 32 -3.56 7.72 3.08
C HIS A 32 -3.04 9.10 3.50
N ASP A 33 -2.02 9.61 2.80
CA ASP A 33 -1.59 11.01 2.87
C ASP A 33 -1.65 11.62 1.47
N PHE A 34 -2.64 12.49 1.24
CA PHE A 34 -2.85 13.13 -0.04
C PHE A 34 -2.00 14.39 -0.27
N HIS A 35 -1.14 14.76 0.69
CA HIS A 35 -0.38 16.02 0.65
C HIS A 35 1.13 15.80 0.60
N LYS A 36 1.64 14.74 1.23
CA LYS A 36 3.08 14.50 1.34
C LYS A 36 3.46 13.02 1.40
N THR A 37 4.75 12.78 1.29
CA THR A 37 5.40 11.52 1.64
C THR A 37 6.21 11.74 2.92
N PRO A 38 5.84 11.10 4.06
CA PRO A 38 6.67 11.14 5.26
C PRO A 38 8.00 10.40 5.06
N GLU A 39 8.91 10.53 6.04
CA GLU A 39 10.19 9.82 6.05
C GLU A 39 9.99 8.29 6.09
N ALA A 40 10.98 7.55 5.57
CA ALA A 40 10.90 6.10 5.46
C ALA A 40 10.62 5.40 6.81
N GLU A 41 11.25 5.86 7.90
CA GLU A 41 11.02 5.25 9.23
C GLU A 41 9.56 5.43 9.69
N GLU A 42 8.92 6.54 9.35
CA GLU A 42 7.52 6.78 9.69
C GLU A 42 6.58 5.90 8.86
N ILE A 43 6.89 5.71 7.57
CA ILE A 43 6.14 4.78 6.69
C ILE A 43 6.17 3.37 7.28
N ILE A 44 7.37 2.88 7.63
CA ILE A 44 7.59 1.56 8.21
C ILE A 44 6.88 1.46 9.57
N ALA A 45 6.98 2.47 10.43
CA ALA A 45 6.31 2.48 11.72
C ALA A 45 4.78 2.37 11.58
N ARG A 46 4.18 3.05 10.60
CA ARG A 46 2.73 2.95 10.33
C ARG A 46 2.35 1.55 9.84
N LEU A 47 3.10 0.96 8.91
CA LEU A 47 2.85 -0.40 8.43
C LEU A 47 2.98 -1.45 9.54
N ARG A 48 4.01 -1.33 10.39
CA ARG A 48 4.19 -2.18 11.58
C ARG A 48 3.07 -1.99 12.61
N LYS A 49 2.54 -0.77 12.77
CA LYS A 49 1.36 -0.53 13.62
C LYS A 49 0.12 -1.24 13.08
N MET A 50 -0.08 -1.28 11.76
CA MET A 50 -1.17 -2.05 11.15
C MET A 50 -1.02 -3.55 11.42
N GLN A 51 0.20 -4.10 11.32
CA GLN A 51 0.48 -5.49 11.71
C GLN A 51 0.18 -5.76 13.19
N SER A 52 0.57 -4.85 14.09
CA SER A 52 0.29 -5.03 15.52
C SER A 52 -1.20 -4.92 15.89
N PHE A 53 -2.01 -4.36 14.99
CA PHE A 53 -3.48 -4.34 15.08
C PHE A 53 -4.13 -5.50 14.31
N ASP A 54 -3.33 -6.49 13.92
CA ASP A 54 -3.72 -7.70 13.21
C ASP A 54 -4.41 -7.46 11.85
N ALA A 55 -4.01 -6.42 11.14
CA ALA A 55 -4.39 -6.25 9.74
C ALA A 55 -3.89 -7.47 8.92
N ASP A 56 -4.73 -8.09 8.10
CA ASP A 56 -4.27 -9.16 7.19
C ASP A 56 -3.34 -8.60 6.11
N ILE A 57 -3.60 -7.36 5.65
CA ILE A 57 -2.81 -6.65 4.65
C ILE A 57 -2.67 -5.17 5.04
N PRO A 58 -1.51 -4.75 5.59
CA PRO A 58 -1.17 -3.33 5.74
C PRO A 58 -1.12 -2.63 4.40
N LYS A 59 -1.70 -1.43 4.31
CA LYS A 59 -1.77 -0.63 3.08
C LYS A 59 -1.44 0.83 3.33
N ILE A 60 -0.55 1.42 2.53
CA ILE A 60 -0.28 2.86 2.58
C ILE A 60 -0.24 3.50 1.18
N ALA A 61 -0.83 4.70 1.04
CA ALA A 61 -0.77 5.48 -0.18
C ALA A 61 -0.41 6.94 0.12
N LEU A 62 0.66 7.43 -0.52
CA LEU A 62 1.29 8.72 -0.17
C LEU A 62 1.42 9.61 -1.39
N MET A 63 1.38 10.94 -1.19
CA MET A 63 1.53 11.91 -2.28
C MET A 63 2.98 12.37 -2.40
N PRO A 64 3.68 12.05 -3.50
CA PRO A 64 5.03 12.56 -3.71
C PRO A 64 5.00 14.06 -4.04
N GLN A 65 5.85 14.83 -3.38
CA GLN A 65 6.17 16.23 -3.71
C GLN A 65 7.41 16.33 -4.60
N SER A 66 8.19 15.26 -4.70
CA SER A 66 9.38 15.15 -5.53
C SER A 66 9.56 13.72 -6.08
N THR A 67 10.47 13.53 -7.04
CA THR A 67 10.88 12.17 -7.46
C THR A 67 11.62 11.44 -6.34
N SER A 68 12.29 12.17 -5.43
CA SER A 68 12.96 11.57 -4.27
C SER A 68 11.96 10.90 -3.34
N ASP A 69 10.78 11.50 -3.15
CA ASP A 69 9.70 10.92 -2.34
C ASP A 69 9.24 9.55 -2.88
N VAL A 70 9.26 9.38 -4.21
CA VAL A 70 8.94 8.08 -4.83
C VAL A 70 9.98 7.04 -4.43
N LEU A 71 11.26 7.41 -4.40
CA LEU A 71 12.33 6.54 -3.92
C LEU A 71 12.19 6.26 -2.42
N THR A 72 11.82 7.26 -1.60
CA THR A 72 11.55 7.08 -0.17
C THR A 72 10.47 6.01 0.05
N LEU A 73 9.36 6.07 -0.69
CA LEU A 73 8.30 5.06 -0.60
C LEU A 73 8.80 3.67 -1.03
N LEU A 74 9.52 3.57 -2.15
CA LEU A 74 10.04 2.29 -2.64
C LEU A 74 11.05 1.67 -1.65
N ALA A 75 11.96 2.48 -1.09
CA ALA A 75 12.91 2.06 -0.08
C ALA A 75 12.21 1.56 1.19
N ALA A 76 11.22 2.31 1.69
CA ALA A 76 10.42 1.89 2.84
C ALA A 76 9.63 0.60 2.57
N THR A 77 9.14 0.40 1.34
CA THR A 77 8.43 -0.82 0.95
C THR A 77 9.36 -2.04 1.01
N LEU A 78 10.56 -1.92 0.43
CA LEU A 78 11.56 -2.98 0.42
C LEU A 78 12.01 -3.32 1.84
N GLU A 79 12.37 -2.31 2.64
CA GLU A 79 12.78 -2.53 4.03
C GLU A 79 11.66 -3.19 4.86
N MET A 80 10.42 -2.72 4.68
CA MET A 80 9.26 -3.34 5.32
C MET A 80 9.12 -4.82 4.93
N GLN A 81 9.22 -5.15 3.65
CA GLN A 81 9.06 -6.51 3.15
C GLN A 81 10.19 -7.45 3.59
N GLU A 82 11.44 -6.99 3.58
CA GLU A 82 12.61 -7.82 3.89
C GLU A 82 12.80 -8.05 5.40
N GLN A 83 12.46 -7.07 6.24
CA GLN A 83 12.85 -7.07 7.66
C GLN A 83 11.70 -7.21 8.64
N TYR A 84 10.48 -6.79 8.29
CA TYR A 84 9.41 -6.60 9.28
C TYR A 84 8.09 -7.29 8.94
N ALA A 85 7.77 -7.47 7.66
CA ALA A 85 6.50 -8.01 7.22
C ALA A 85 6.42 -9.52 7.44
N ASP A 86 5.40 -9.97 8.18
CA ASP A 86 5.02 -11.38 8.34
C ASP A 86 3.84 -11.76 7.42
N ARG A 87 3.36 -10.80 6.62
CA ARG A 87 2.17 -10.88 5.77
C ARG A 87 2.29 -9.92 4.58
N PRO A 88 1.46 -10.04 3.53
CA PRO A 88 1.52 -9.15 2.37
C PRO A 88 1.25 -7.69 2.76
N ILE A 89 1.96 -6.75 2.12
CA ILE A 89 1.73 -5.31 2.25
C ILE A 89 1.37 -4.69 0.90
N ILE A 90 0.68 -3.56 0.91
CA ILE A 90 0.35 -2.77 -0.28
C ILE A 90 0.88 -1.36 -0.09
N THR A 91 1.77 -0.93 -0.97
CA THR A 91 2.27 0.45 -0.96
C THR A 91 2.10 1.08 -2.32
N MET A 92 1.89 2.40 -2.35
CA MET A 92 1.90 3.18 -3.57
C MET A 92 2.24 4.65 -3.33
N SER A 93 3.09 5.19 -4.20
CA SER A 93 3.23 6.62 -4.42
C SER A 93 2.18 7.07 -5.43
N MET A 94 1.36 8.05 -5.07
CA MET A 94 0.27 8.56 -5.89
C MET A 94 0.77 9.50 -7.01
N ALA A 95 -0.17 10.00 -7.81
CA ALA A 95 0.03 10.90 -8.93
C ALA A 95 0.91 10.32 -10.05
N LYS A 96 1.09 11.09 -11.14
CA LYS A 96 1.87 10.67 -12.30
C LYS A 96 3.32 10.37 -11.93
N THR A 97 3.91 11.18 -11.04
CA THR A 97 5.29 11.02 -10.56
C THR A 97 5.52 9.67 -9.90
N GLY A 98 4.54 9.17 -9.13
CA GLY A 98 4.65 7.91 -8.39
C GLY A 98 4.33 6.64 -9.19
N VAL A 99 3.99 6.74 -10.48
CA VAL A 99 3.44 5.61 -11.25
C VAL A 99 4.34 4.37 -11.23
N ILE A 100 5.66 4.53 -11.18
CA ILE A 100 6.61 3.41 -11.11
C ILE A 100 6.38 2.52 -9.88
N SER A 101 5.93 3.09 -8.75
CA SER A 101 5.59 2.32 -7.55
C SER A 101 4.39 1.38 -7.74
N ARG A 102 3.53 1.65 -8.73
CA ARG A 102 2.40 0.78 -9.09
C ARG A 102 2.81 -0.39 -9.99
N LEU A 103 4.01 -0.32 -10.57
CA LEU A 103 4.52 -1.26 -11.57
C LEU A 103 5.56 -2.20 -10.97
N ALA A 104 6.39 -1.69 -10.06
CA ALA A 104 7.55 -2.41 -9.53
C ALA A 104 7.25 -3.22 -8.24
N GLY A 105 5.99 -3.59 -8.00
CA GLY A 105 5.57 -4.26 -6.77
C GLY A 105 6.26 -5.61 -6.54
N GLU A 106 6.44 -6.40 -7.60
CA GLU A 106 7.12 -7.71 -7.53
C GLU A 106 8.60 -7.59 -7.15
N VAL A 107 9.25 -6.47 -7.49
CA VAL A 107 10.65 -6.21 -7.18
C VAL A 107 10.82 -5.68 -5.74
N PHE A 108 9.95 -4.76 -5.31
CA PHE A 108 10.12 -4.05 -4.04
C PHE A 108 9.21 -4.51 -2.90
N GLY A 109 8.28 -5.43 -3.14
CA GLY A 109 7.50 -6.07 -2.09
C GLY A 109 6.05 -5.58 -1.89
N SER A 110 5.49 -4.81 -2.83
CA SER A 110 4.05 -4.45 -2.81
C SER A 110 3.23 -5.57 -3.47
N ALA A 111 2.39 -6.24 -2.70
CA ALA A 111 1.69 -7.46 -3.09
C ALA A 111 0.49 -7.24 -4.03
N ALA A 112 -0.01 -6.01 -4.13
CA ALA A 112 -1.10 -5.67 -5.03
C ALA A 112 -0.99 -4.23 -5.55
N THR A 113 -1.61 -3.98 -6.69
CA THR A 113 -1.62 -2.66 -7.34
C THR A 113 -2.98 -2.37 -7.96
N PHE A 114 -3.28 -1.09 -8.18
CA PHE A 114 -4.61 -0.63 -8.61
C PHE A 114 -4.53 -0.02 -10.01
N GLY A 115 -5.31 -0.59 -10.94
CA GLY A 115 -5.49 -0.09 -12.30
C GLY A 115 -6.88 0.48 -12.55
N ALA A 116 -7.00 1.39 -13.52
CA ALA A 116 -8.26 2.01 -13.90
C ALA A 116 -8.94 1.24 -15.06
N VAL A 117 -10.25 0.95 -14.94
CA VAL A 117 -11.03 0.37 -16.04
C VAL A 117 -11.48 1.45 -17.04
N LYS A 118 -12.02 2.56 -16.53
CA LYS A 118 -12.42 3.74 -17.33
C LYS A 118 -11.99 5.03 -16.64
N LYS A 119 -12.53 5.27 -15.44
CA LYS A 119 -12.18 6.40 -14.59
C LYS A 119 -11.21 5.92 -13.50
N ALA A 120 -10.15 6.68 -13.27
CA ALA A 120 -9.25 6.44 -12.15
C ALA A 120 -9.97 6.72 -10.82
N SER A 121 -9.79 5.86 -9.82
CA SER A 121 -10.26 6.08 -8.44
C SER A 121 -9.26 6.88 -7.60
N ALA A 122 -7.99 6.94 -8.03
CA ALA A 122 -6.94 7.74 -7.39
C ALA A 122 -5.97 8.33 -8.44
N PRO A 123 -5.32 9.48 -8.15
CA PRO A 123 -4.33 10.07 -9.05
C PRO A 123 -3.19 9.11 -9.40
N GLY A 124 -2.82 9.06 -10.67
CA GLY A 124 -1.69 8.26 -11.16
C GLY A 124 -2.03 6.80 -11.51
N GLN A 125 -3.29 6.38 -11.47
CA GLN A 125 -3.67 5.07 -12.02
C GLN A 125 -3.55 5.06 -13.55
N ILE A 126 -2.92 4.02 -14.07
CA ILE A 126 -2.89 3.70 -15.50
C ILE A 126 -4.01 2.72 -15.85
N SER A 127 -4.24 2.50 -17.15
CA SER A 127 -5.25 1.54 -17.58
C SER A 127 -4.95 0.14 -17.02
N VAL A 128 -5.98 -0.61 -16.65
CA VAL A 128 -5.82 -1.97 -16.11
C VAL A 128 -5.15 -2.92 -17.11
N ASN A 129 -5.29 -2.66 -18.41
CA ASN A 129 -4.66 -3.47 -19.45
C ASN A 129 -3.16 -3.18 -19.54
N ASP A 130 -2.76 -1.92 -19.56
CA ASP A 130 -1.33 -1.54 -19.59
C ASP A 130 -0.63 -2.00 -18.30
N LEU A 131 -1.29 -1.85 -17.15
CA LEU A 131 -0.80 -2.34 -15.87
C LEU A 131 -0.51 -3.85 -15.92
N ARG A 132 -1.47 -4.64 -16.41
CA ARG A 132 -1.29 -6.10 -16.54
C ARG A 132 -0.14 -6.46 -17.48
N THR A 133 -0.01 -5.76 -18.59
CA THR A 133 1.09 -5.96 -19.54
C THR A 133 2.44 -5.75 -18.87
N VAL A 134 2.63 -4.64 -18.16
CA VAL A 134 3.90 -4.35 -17.48
C VAL A 134 4.21 -5.35 -16.38
N LEU A 135 3.22 -5.71 -15.55
CA LEU A 135 3.41 -6.73 -14.51
C LEU A 135 3.83 -8.07 -15.12
N THR A 136 3.23 -8.47 -16.25
CA THR A 136 3.59 -9.72 -16.95
C THR A 136 5.01 -9.67 -17.49
N ILE A 137 5.42 -8.53 -18.06
CA ILE A 137 6.80 -8.34 -18.56
C ILE A 137 7.81 -8.46 -17.42
N LEU A 138 7.56 -7.80 -16.28
CA LEU A 138 8.45 -7.85 -15.12
C LEU A 138 8.54 -9.25 -14.52
N HIS A 139 7.41 -9.96 -14.42
CA HIS A 139 7.38 -11.34 -13.91
C HIS A 139 8.16 -12.33 -14.78
N GLN A 140 8.24 -12.08 -16.09
CA GLN A 140 8.89 -12.97 -17.05
C GLN A 140 10.36 -12.60 -17.36
N ALA A 141 10.86 -11.49 -16.81
CA ALA A 141 12.22 -11.00 -17.02
C ALA A 141 13.25 -11.81 -16.23
#